data_AF-A0A7S1K155-F1
#
_entry.id   AF-A0A7S1K155-F1
#
_cell.length_a   1.000
_cell.length_b   1.000
_cell.length_c   1.000
_cell.angle_alpha   90.00
_cell.angle_beta   90.00
_cell.angle_gamma   90.00
#
_symmetry.space_group_name_H-M   'P 1'
#
loop_
_entity.id
_entity.type
_entity.pdbx_description
1 polymer ?
#
loop_
_entity_poly.entity_id
_entity_poly.type
_entity_poly.pdbx_seq_one_letter_code
_entity_poly.pdbx_strand_id
1 'polypeptide(L)'
;KGEVVKGLSSIRAENSALLDHNIFTVTFSKALRLDEFKQVERTAISQMSYHLKEHWVQNIQRIIIKQFENVGKGWFNMHETNKETYEYGKLKKFLTVVRFMMQDTLRDL
;
A
#
# COMPACT_ATOMS: atom_id res chain seq x y z
N LYS A 1 3.17 -6.89 -20.92
CA LYS A 1 3.66 -7.96 -20.02
C LYS A 1 2.59 -8.22 -18.98
N GLY A 2 2.11 -9.45 -18.86
CA GLY A 2 0.93 -9.77 -18.05
C GLY A 2 1.15 -9.58 -16.55
N GLU A 3 2.37 -9.76 -16.09
CA GLU A 3 2.82 -9.62 -14.69
C GLU A 3 2.63 -8.18 -14.19
N VAL A 4 2.95 -7.20 -15.03
CA VAL A 4 2.79 -5.77 -14.73
C VAL A 4 1.31 -5.42 -14.57
N VAL A 5 0.47 -5.86 -15.51
CA VAL A 5 -0.98 -5.58 -15.49
C VAL A 5 -1.63 -6.23 -14.27
N LYS A 6 -1.28 -7.50 -13.99
CA LYS A 6 -1.75 -8.22 -12.80
C LYS A 6 -1.28 -7.54 -11.51
N GLY A 7 -0.01 -7.15 -11.43
CA GLY A 7 0.56 -6.45 -10.28
C GLY A 7 -0.13 -5.12 -9.98
N LEU A 8 -0.28 -4.25 -10.99
CA LEU A 8 -0.97 -2.98 -10.83
C LEU A 8 -2.44 -3.17 -10.47
N SER A 9 -3.12 -4.16 -11.06
CA SER A 9 -4.52 -4.44 -10.76
C SER A 9 -4.71 -4.92 -9.31
N SER A 10 -3.84 -5.81 -8.83
CA SER A 10 -3.88 -6.30 -7.44
C SER A 10 -3.54 -5.20 -6.43
N ILE A 11 -2.55 -4.35 -6.72
CA ILE A 11 -2.21 -3.20 -5.86
C ILE A 11 -3.36 -2.20 -5.83
N ARG A 12 -4.02 -1.95 -6.97
CA ARG A 12 -5.21 -1.09 -7.01
C ARG A 12 -6.34 -1.67 -6.15
N ALA A 13 -6.58 -2.98 -6.20
CA ALA A 13 -7.60 -3.61 -5.37
C ALA A 13 -7.29 -3.49 -3.87
N GLU A 14 -6.02 -3.69 -3.47
CA GLU A 14 -5.56 -3.49 -2.09
C GLU A 14 -5.77 -2.03 -1.63
N ASN A 15 -5.43 -1.07 -2.49
CA ASN A 15 -5.63 0.35 -2.22
C ASN A 15 -7.11 0.71 -2.10
N SER A 16 -7.97 0.18 -2.98
CA SER A 16 -9.41 0.41 -2.90
C SER A 16 -10.00 -0.14 -1.60
N ALA A 17 -9.57 -1.32 -1.15
CA ALA A 17 -10.01 -1.88 0.13
C ALA A 17 -9.56 -1.03 1.33
N LEU A 18 -8.40 -0.36 1.25
CA LEU A 18 -7.97 0.57 2.28
C LEU A 18 -8.91 1.77 2.40
N LEU A 19 -9.42 2.29 1.28
CA LEU A 19 -10.35 3.44 1.26
C LEU A 19 -11.70 3.16 1.91
N ASP A 20 -12.07 1.90 2.11
CA ASP A 20 -13.28 1.52 2.87
C ASP A 20 -13.11 1.69 4.39
N HIS A 21 -11.88 1.97 4.86
CA HIS A 21 -11.61 2.20 6.28
C HIS A 21 -11.73 3.68 6.64
N ASN A 22 -12.08 3.95 7.90
CA ASN A 22 -12.11 5.32 8.44
C ASN A 22 -10.93 5.54 9.39
N ILE A 23 -10.29 6.70 9.31
CA ILE A 23 -9.24 7.12 10.26
C ILE A 23 -9.83 7.35 11.66
N PHE A 24 -11.06 7.86 11.71
CA PHE A 24 -11.79 8.22 12.92
C PHE A 24 -12.99 7.31 13.13
N THR A 25 -13.48 7.24 14.37
CA THR A 25 -14.75 6.56 14.63
C THR A 25 -15.90 7.46 14.17
N VAL A 26 -16.63 7.05 13.13
CA VAL A 26 -17.74 7.83 12.56
C VAL A 26 -19.12 7.41 13.09
N THR A 27 -19.20 6.28 13.79
CA THR A 27 -20.44 5.73 14.34
C THR A 27 -20.36 5.55 15.84
N PHE A 28 -21.31 6.14 16.57
CA PHE A 28 -21.41 6.03 18.03
C PHE A 28 -22.77 5.46 18.41
N SER A 29 -22.79 4.45 19.28
CA SER A 29 -24.03 3.83 19.77
C SER A 29 -24.70 4.59 20.92
N LYS A 30 -23.99 5.54 21.53
CA LYS A 30 -24.46 6.38 22.63
C LYS A 30 -23.68 7.69 22.68
N ALA A 31 -24.23 8.67 23.40
CA ALA A 31 -23.48 9.87 23.76
C ALA A 31 -22.28 9.51 24.66
N LEU A 32 -21.12 10.11 24.37
CA LEU A 32 -19.87 9.90 25.10
C LEU A 32 -19.50 11.16 25.88
N ARG A 33 -18.83 10.97 27.03
CA ARG A 33 -18.11 12.09 27.65
C ARG A 33 -16.93 12.48 26.77
N LEU A 34 -16.51 13.74 26.89
CA LEU A 34 -15.41 14.28 26.07
C LEU A 34 -14.13 13.43 26.15
N ASP A 35 -13.76 12.96 27.34
CA ASP A 35 -12.55 12.18 27.53
C ASP A 35 -12.67 10.76 26.94
N GLU A 36 -13.85 10.15 27.03
CA GLU A 36 -14.14 8.86 26.40
C GLU A 36 -14.06 8.97 24.87
N PHE A 37 -14.66 10.02 24.30
CA PHE A 37 -14.56 10.32 22.88
C PHE A 37 -13.11 10.50 22.43
N LYS A 38 -12.32 11.32 23.14
CA LYS A 38 -10.89 11.51 22.83
C LYS A 38 -10.11 10.21 22.88
N GLN A 39 -10.40 9.34 23.85
CA GLN A 39 -9.75 8.05 23.96
C GLN A 39 -10.10 7.14 22.78
N VAL A 40 -11.37 7.06 22.40
CA VAL A 40 -11.84 6.30 21.23
C VAL A 40 -11.14 6.77 19.95
N GLU A 41 -11.08 8.09 19.71
CA GLU A 41 -10.41 8.61 18.52
C GLU A 41 -8.90 8.35 18.51
N ARG A 42 -8.22 8.50 19.66
CA ARG A 42 -6.79 8.16 19.76
C ARG A 42 -6.53 6.69 19.45
N THR A 43 -7.41 5.81 19.92
CA THR A 43 -7.32 4.37 19.63
C THR A 43 -7.56 4.10 18.14
N ALA A 44 -8.57 4.71 17.52
CA ALA A 44 -8.85 4.55 16.09
C ALA A 44 -7.66 4.99 15.22
N ILE A 45 -7.10 6.17 15.49
CA ILE A 45 -5.92 6.68 14.79
C ILE A 45 -4.72 5.74 14.95
N SER A 46 -4.49 5.23 16.17
CA SER A 46 -3.39 4.30 16.45
C SER A 46 -3.55 2.98 15.68
N GLN A 47 -4.77 2.44 15.64
CA GLN A 47 -5.09 1.23 14.88
C GLN A 47 -4.91 1.43 13.38
N MET A 48 -5.37 2.56 12.83
CA MET A 48 -5.17 2.89 11.42
C MET A 48 -3.68 3.05 11.09
N SER A 49 -2.92 3.78 11.92
CA SER A 49 -1.48 3.96 11.76
C SER A 49 -0.73 2.62 11.78
N TYR A 50 -1.11 1.72 12.69
CA TYR A 50 -0.57 0.36 12.74
C TYR A 50 -0.93 -0.42 11.46
N HIS A 51 -2.19 -0.37 11.03
CA HIS A 51 -2.63 -1.05 9.81
C HIS A 51 -1.87 -0.60 8.56
N LEU A 52 -1.70 0.71 8.38
CA LEU A 52 -0.96 1.27 7.26
C LEU A 52 0.50 0.78 7.24
N LYS A 53 1.16 0.73 8.39
CA LYS A 53 2.59 0.37 8.50
C LYS A 53 2.83 -1.13 8.42
N GLU A 54 2.04 -1.91 9.13
CA GLU A 54 2.30 -3.34 9.34
C GLU A 54 1.50 -4.24 8.41
N HIS A 55 0.36 -3.79 7.89
CA HIS A 55 -0.47 -4.62 7.01
C HIS A 55 -0.42 -4.14 5.57
N TRP A 56 -0.81 -2.90 5.31
CA TRP A 56 -0.97 -2.40 3.94
C TRP A 56 0.35 -2.37 3.16
N VAL A 57 1.41 -1.78 3.73
CA VAL A 57 2.75 -1.76 3.10
C VAL A 57 3.28 -3.17 2.85
N GLN A 58 3.13 -4.08 3.82
CA GLN A 58 3.59 -5.47 3.69
C GLN A 58 2.82 -6.24 2.60
N ASN A 59 1.51 -6.01 2.48
CA ASN A 59 0.68 -6.64 1.45
C ASN A 59 1.09 -6.18 0.05
N ILE A 60 1.31 -4.87 -0.14
CA ILE A 60 1.81 -4.33 -1.42
C ILE A 60 3.18 -4.95 -1.75
N GLN A 61 4.11 -4.99 -0.81
CA GLN A 61 5.40 -5.64 -1.00
C GLN A 61 5.24 -7.11 -1.42
N ARG A 62 4.38 -7.87 -0.75
CA ARG A 62 4.10 -9.27 -1.07
C ARG A 62 3.54 -9.44 -2.48
N ILE A 63 2.64 -8.55 -2.91
CA ILE A 63 2.10 -8.54 -4.28
C ILE A 63 3.23 -8.33 -5.30
N ILE A 64 4.11 -7.34 -5.07
CA ILE A 64 5.23 -7.05 -5.97
C ILE A 64 6.15 -8.28 -6.08
N ILE A 65 6.58 -8.86 -4.96
CA ILE A 65 7.45 -10.04 -4.95
C ILE A 65 6.80 -11.18 -5.74
N LYS A 66 5.54 -11.51 -5.42
CA LYS A 66 4.80 -12.59 -6.10
C LYS A 66 4.72 -12.41 -7.62
N GLN A 67 4.60 -11.17 -8.11
CA GLN A 67 4.50 -10.94 -9.56
C GLN A 67 5.84 -11.00 -10.29
N PHE A 68 6.95 -10.72 -9.60
CA PHE A 68 8.26 -10.58 -10.24
C PHE A 68 9.30 -11.63 -9.79
N GLU A 69 9.03 -12.47 -8.79
CA GLU A 69 9.94 -13.51 -8.29
C GLU A 69 10.40 -14.50 -9.36
N ASN A 70 9.48 -14.85 -10.27
CA ASN A 70 9.74 -15.78 -11.35
C ASN A 70 10.14 -15.08 -12.66
N VAL A 71 10.27 -13.75 -12.63
CA VAL A 71 10.76 -13.00 -13.77
C VAL A 71 12.28 -13.12 -13.79
N GLY A 72 12.78 -13.97 -14.67
CA GLY A 72 14.21 -14.17 -14.89
C GLY A 72 14.91 -12.92 -15.47
N LYS A 73 16.01 -13.14 -16.19
CA LYS A 73 16.83 -12.04 -16.75
C LYS A 73 16.00 -11.08 -17.62
N GLY A 74 16.23 -9.77 -17.45
CA GLY A 74 15.63 -8.71 -18.27
C GLY A 74 15.24 -7.48 -17.45
N TRP A 75 14.48 -6.57 -18.08
CA TRP A 75 14.12 -5.26 -17.53
C TRP A 75 13.33 -5.25 -16.20
N PHE A 76 12.86 -6.40 -15.74
CA PHE A 76 12.07 -6.59 -14.52
C PHE A 76 12.77 -7.50 -13.50
N ASN A 77 14.07 -7.72 -13.64
CA ASN A 77 14.85 -8.55 -12.75
C ASN A 77 14.91 -7.95 -11.33
N MET A 78 14.38 -8.66 -10.33
CA MET A 78 14.49 -8.26 -8.92
C MET A 78 15.88 -8.48 -8.32
N HIS A 79 16.71 -9.29 -8.98
CA HIS A 79 18.08 -9.59 -8.57
C HIS A 79 19.11 -8.71 -9.30
N GLU A 80 18.69 -7.56 -9.83
CA GLU A 80 19.59 -6.62 -10.50
C GLU A 80 20.53 -5.96 -9.49
N THR A 81 21.83 -6.13 -9.68
CA THR A 81 22.87 -5.54 -8.82
C THR A 81 23.60 -4.39 -9.49
N ASN A 82 23.47 -4.24 -10.81
CA ASN A 82 24.02 -3.12 -11.55
C ASN A 82 23.09 -1.89 -11.43
N LYS A 83 23.63 -0.82 -10.86
CA LYS A 83 22.89 0.44 -10.65
C LYS A 83 22.38 1.05 -11.95
N GLU A 84 23.19 1.11 -13.00
CA GLU A 84 22.80 1.72 -14.26
C GLU A 84 21.64 0.95 -14.91
N THR A 85 21.72 -0.39 -14.93
CA THR A 85 20.64 -1.24 -15.41
C THR A 85 19.35 -1.07 -14.59
N TYR A 86 19.46 -0.92 -13.27
CA TYR A 86 18.31 -0.64 -12.40
C TYR A 86 17.69 0.74 -12.70
N GLU A 87 18.52 1.76 -12.88
CA GLU A 87 18.10 3.14 -13.15
C GLU A 87 17.30 3.25 -14.47
N TYR A 88 17.74 2.56 -15.52
CA TYR A 88 17.02 2.47 -16.79
C TYR A 88 16.00 1.32 -16.84
N GLY A 89 15.90 0.55 -15.75
CA GLY A 89 15.06 -0.63 -15.60
C GLY A 89 13.56 -0.33 -15.64
N LYS A 90 12.77 -1.28 -16.16
CA LYS A 90 11.30 -1.17 -16.12
C LYS A 90 10.75 -1.52 -14.73
N LEU A 91 11.48 -2.27 -13.91
CA LEU A 91 11.13 -2.51 -12.50
C LEU A 91 11.09 -1.20 -11.70
N LYS A 92 12.11 -0.34 -11.81
CA LYS A 92 12.14 0.96 -11.14
C LYS A 92 10.95 1.84 -11.55
N LYS A 93 10.63 1.88 -12.85
CA LYS A 93 9.47 2.63 -13.36
C LYS A 93 8.16 2.10 -12.77
N PHE A 94 8.01 0.78 -12.71
CA PHE A 94 6.86 0.14 -12.06
C PHE A 94 6.76 0.51 -10.58
N LEU A 95 7.84 0.40 -9.80
CA LEU A 95 7.86 0.75 -8.38
C LEU A 95 7.53 2.24 -8.16
N THR A 96 7.93 3.10 -9.09
CA THR A 96 7.59 4.52 -9.07
C THR A 96 6.09 4.75 -9.23
N VAL A 97 5.45 4.03 -10.16
CA VAL A 97 3.98 4.07 -10.33
C VAL A 97 3.27 3.57 -9.08
N VAL A 98 3.73 2.45 -8.51
CA VAL A 98 3.17 1.91 -7.26
C VAL A 98 3.26 2.93 -6.13
N ARG A 99 4.40 3.61 -5.99
CA ARG A 99 4.59 4.67 -4.99
C ARG A 99 3.57 5.80 -5.17
N PHE A 100 3.33 6.25 -6.40
CA PHE A 100 2.33 7.29 -6.65
C PHE A 100 0.92 6.81 -6.31
N MET A 101 0.55 5.59 -6.72
CA MET A 101 -0.75 5.01 -6.36
C MET A 101 -0.94 4.95 -4.84
N MET A 102 0.09 4.56 -4.08
CA MET A 102 0.06 4.55 -2.62
C MET A 102 -0.11 5.97 -2.05
N GLN A 103 0.64 6.95 -2.55
CA GLN A 103 0.54 8.33 -2.11
C GLN A 103 -0.85 8.92 -2.37
N ASP A 104 -1.42 8.65 -3.54
CA ASP A 104 -2.78 9.08 -3.89
C ASP A 104 -3.82 8.43 -2.96
N THR A 105 -3.66 7.14 -2.67
CA THR A 105 -4.58 6.43 -1.75
C THR A 105 -4.53 7.01 -0.34
N LEU A 106 -3.34 7.32 0.19
CA LEU A 106 -3.21 7.95 1.50
C LEU A 106 -3.78 9.37 1.55
N ARG A 107 -3.84 10.07 0.41
CA ARG A 107 -4.39 11.41 0.31
C ARG A 107 -5.92 11.40 0.31
N ASP A 108 -6.52 10.33 -0.22
CA ASP A 108 -7.97 10.16 -0.34
C ASP A 108 -8.59 9.41 0.86
N LEU A 109 -7.76 8.95 1.81
CA LEU A 109 -8.15 8.28 3.07
C LEU A 109 -8.62 9.30 4.13
#